data_AF-A0A2J0N4E7-F1
#
_entry.id   AF-A0A2J0N4E7-F1
#
_cell.length_a   1.000
_cell.length_b   1.000
_cell.length_c   1.000
_cell.angle_alpha   90.00
_cell.angle_beta   90.00
_cell.angle_gamma   90.00
#
_symmetry.space_group_name_H-M   'P 1'
#
loop_
_entity.id
_entity.type
_entity.pdbx_description
1 polymer ?
#
loop_
_entity_poly.entity_id
_entity_poly.type
_entity_poly.pdbx_seq_one_letter_code
_entity_poly.pdbx_strand_id
1 'polypeptide(L)'
;MAKNNKTLVLLDSHAIIHRAYHALPEFLSSRGEPTGALYGLSSMLMKIITDLKPDYIVACYDLPQKTFRHEAYDQYKAGRAKTDDALILQLKNSRQIFDAFGVPTYDALGFEADDVLGTIVEKLREDKNINIIIASGDMDTMQLIDGKKVQVYTLKKGINDTILYDEDKVFERFGFKPKLLPDYKGLRGDPSDNIIGIKGIGEKTATNLIVNFGTIEEIYKQLRIKNYELQFKKLGISDRVIQLLKDNEEEALFSKTLAKIRIDAPVNFNLPKKTFWENADLKKVENIFSLFEFRSLFARLKSFWNNGQKSNLAEFTRVLGSPAQDSLKEQAQPDQLANSLNPISEEKLKETSIALWLVNSDITNPSLEDILHYAN
;
A
#
# COMPACT_ATOMS: atom_id res chain seq x y z
N MET A 1 1.46 -31.46 -6.53
CA MET A 1 0.07 -31.31 -7.01
C MET A 1 0.06 -30.18 -8.02
N ALA A 2 -0.50 -30.40 -9.22
CA ALA A 2 -0.54 -29.38 -10.28
C ALA A 2 -1.26 -28.11 -9.74
N LYS A 3 -0.71 -26.94 -10.05
CA LYS A 3 -1.28 -25.63 -9.68
C LYS A 3 -2.57 -25.45 -10.49
N ASN A 4 -3.69 -25.96 -9.99
CA ASN A 4 -4.93 -26.13 -10.77
C ASN A 4 -5.75 -24.83 -10.87
N ASN A 5 -5.41 -23.81 -10.10
CA ASN A 5 -6.10 -22.51 -10.10
C ASN A 5 -5.24 -21.45 -10.77
N LYS A 6 -5.84 -20.70 -11.70
CA LYS A 6 -5.24 -19.53 -12.33
C LYS A 6 -5.17 -18.38 -11.32
N THR A 7 -4.16 -17.54 -11.44
CA THR A 7 -3.97 -16.37 -10.57
C THR A 7 -4.31 -15.09 -11.31
N LEU A 8 -5.31 -14.35 -10.82
CA LEU A 8 -5.63 -12.99 -11.24
C LEU A 8 -5.04 -12.00 -10.24
N VAL A 9 -4.20 -11.09 -10.72
CA VAL A 9 -3.72 -9.96 -9.93
C VAL A 9 -4.54 -8.72 -10.28
N LEU A 10 -5.10 -8.08 -9.26
CA LEU A 10 -5.78 -6.80 -9.38
C LEU A 10 -4.90 -5.71 -8.79
N LEU A 11 -4.55 -4.71 -9.58
CA LEU A 11 -3.68 -3.60 -9.17
C LEU A 11 -4.55 -2.42 -8.74
N ASP A 12 -4.32 -1.97 -7.51
CA ASP A 12 -4.73 -0.63 -7.09
C ASP A 12 -3.73 0.39 -7.65
N SER A 13 -4.02 0.86 -8.87
CA SER A 13 -3.07 1.70 -9.60
C SER A 13 -2.83 3.02 -8.89
N HIS A 14 -3.88 3.60 -8.30
CA HIS A 14 -3.78 4.88 -7.64
C HIS A 14 -2.91 4.78 -6.38
N ALA A 15 -3.16 3.79 -5.51
CA ALA A 15 -2.32 3.57 -4.33
C ALA A 15 -0.86 3.26 -4.68
N ILE A 16 -0.60 2.45 -5.71
CA ILE A 16 0.76 2.12 -6.16
C ILE A 16 1.49 3.36 -6.67
N ILE A 17 0.84 4.18 -7.51
CA ILE A 17 1.45 5.37 -8.11
C ILE A 17 1.70 6.45 -7.06
N HIS A 18 0.74 6.72 -6.17
CA HIS A 18 0.94 7.65 -5.04
C HIS A 18 2.09 7.23 -4.14
N ARG A 19 2.16 5.94 -3.79
CA ARG A 19 3.28 5.40 -3.01
C ARG A 19 4.61 5.60 -3.73
N ALA A 20 4.66 5.32 -5.03
CA ALA A 20 5.87 5.52 -5.82
C ALA A 20 6.29 6.99 -5.87
N TYR A 21 5.34 7.92 -6.01
CA TYR A 21 5.58 9.36 -6.06
C TYR A 21 6.25 9.88 -4.78
N HIS A 22 5.78 9.45 -3.61
CA HIS A 22 6.32 9.91 -2.32
C HIS A 22 7.57 9.16 -1.87
N ALA A 23 7.82 7.96 -2.39
CA ALA A 23 8.96 7.14 -1.99
C ALA A 23 10.21 7.35 -2.86
N LEU A 24 10.05 7.79 -4.10
CA LEU A 24 11.15 7.99 -5.04
C LEU A 24 11.51 9.47 -5.17
N PRO A 25 12.78 9.80 -5.46
CA PRO A 25 13.17 11.15 -5.83
C PRO A 25 12.42 11.64 -7.08
N GLU A 26 12.34 12.96 -7.24
CA GLU A 26 11.84 13.56 -8.47
C GLU A 26 12.78 13.26 -9.64
N PHE A 27 12.42 12.26 -10.45
CA PHE A 27 13.10 12.01 -11.72
C PHE A 27 12.43 12.82 -12.82
N LEU A 28 13.25 13.51 -13.62
CA LEU A 28 12.84 14.24 -14.81
C LEU A 28 13.42 13.57 -16.06
N SER A 29 12.63 13.47 -17.11
CA SER A 29 13.14 13.09 -18.44
C SER A 29 13.99 14.22 -19.05
N SER A 30 14.69 13.95 -20.15
CA SER A 30 15.39 14.98 -20.93
C SER A 30 14.50 16.15 -21.40
N ARG A 31 13.17 15.95 -21.40
CA ARG A 31 12.16 16.97 -21.74
C ARG A 31 11.64 17.74 -20.52
N GLY A 32 12.13 17.44 -19.32
CA GLY A 32 11.67 18.03 -18.06
C GLY A 32 10.36 17.43 -17.55
N GLU A 33 9.91 16.28 -18.07
CA GLU A 33 8.67 15.65 -17.61
C GLU A 33 8.94 14.77 -16.38
N PRO A 34 8.09 14.82 -15.34
CA PRO A 34 8.23 13.97 -14.16
C PRO A 34 7.95 12.50 -14.49
N THR A 35 8.86 11.62 -14.08
CA THR A 35 8.81 10.18 -14.40
C THR A 35 9.07 9.27 -13.19
N GLY A 36 9.32 9.83 -12.00
CA GLY A 36 9.63 9.06 -10.79
C GLY A 36 8.56 8.03 -10.41
N ALA A 37 7.29 8.44 -10.36
CA ALA A 37 6.18 7.55 -10.04
C ALA A 37 5.95 6.50 -11.14
N LEU A 38 6.17 6.86 -12.40
CA LEU A 38 6.10 5.94 -13.55
C LEU A 38 7.19 4.85 -13.47
N TYR A 39 8.40 5.22 -13.06
CA TYR A 39 9.51 4.29 -12.82
C TYR A 39 9.17 3.33 -11.68
N GLY A 40 8.64 3.86 -10.57
CA GLY A 40 8.21 3.06 -9.42
C GLY A 40 7.07 2.11 -9.76
N LEU A 41 6.07 2.56 -10.51
CA LEU A 41 4.99 1.72 -11.03
C LEU A 41 5.54 0.58 -11.89
N SER A 42 6.40 0.90 -12.86
CA SER A 42 7.01 -0.10 -13.76
C SER A 42 7.82 -1.13 -12.96
N SER A 43 8.54 -0.67 -11.94
CA SER A 43 9.29 -1.55 -11.05
C SER A 43 8.40 -2.46 -10.22
N MET A 44 7.31 -1.91 -9.67
CA MET A 44 6.33 -2.67 -8.93
C MET A 44 5.68 -3.74 -9.80
N LEU A 45 5.24 -3.36 -11.01
CA LEU A 45 4.62 -4.26 -11.96
C LEU A 45 5.54 -5.43 -12.31
N MET A 46 6.80 -5.15 -12.64
CA MET A 46 7.81 -6.19 -12.89
C MET A 46 8.01 -7.12 -11.68
N LYS A 47 8.06 -6.57 -10.46
CA LYS A 47 8.18 -7.37 -9.24
C LYS A 47 6.97 -8.28 -9.02
N ILE A 48 5.77 -7.73 -9.14
CA ILE A 48 4.49 -8.48 -9.04
C ILE A 48 4.45 -9.62 -10.05
N ILE A 49 4.80 -9.36 -11.31
CA ILE A 49 4.87 -10.38 -12.37
C ILE A 49 5.86 -11.49 -11.99
N THR A 50 7.03 -11.11 -11.46
CA THR A 50 8.10 -12.04 -11.09
C THR A 50 7.70 -12.93 -9.90
N ASP A 51 7.18 -12.32 -8.85
CA ASP A 51 6.91 -12.99 -7.58
C ASP A 51 5.65 -13.85 -7.65
N LEU A 52 4.59 -13.32 -8.28
CA LEU A 52 3.28 -13.95 -8.27
C LEU A 52 3.04 -14.83 -9.51
N LYS A 53 3.78 -14.58 -10.61
CA LYS A 53 3.62 -15.25 -11.91
C LYS A 53 2.14 -15.36 -12.32
N PRO A 54 1.43 -14.23 -12.43
CA PRO A 54 -0.01 -14.22 -12.65
C PRO A 54 -0.39 -14.74 -14.03
N ASP A 55 -1.54 -15.39 -14.13
CA ASP A 55 -2.17 -15.73 -15.40
C ASP A 55 -2.89 -14.52 -15.99
N TYR A 56 -3.42 -13.63 -15.14
CA TYR A 56 -4.13 -12.42 -15.52
C TYR A 56 -3.71 -11.25 -14.64
N ILE A 57 -3.63 -10.05 -15.22
CA ILE A 57 -3.39 -8.81 -14.49
C ILE A 57 -4.40 -7.78 -14.98
N VAL A 58 -4.96 -7.02 -14.05
CA VAL A 58 -5.91 -5.94 -14.31
C VAL A 58 -5.57 -4.77 -13.41
N ALA A 59 -5.68 -3.55 -13.93
CA ALA A 59 -5.46 -2.33 -13.17
C ALA A 59 -6.77 -1.57 -12.93
N CYS A 60 -6.97 -1.08 -11.70
CA CYS A 60 -8.13 -0.27 -11.32
C CYS A 60 -7.67 1.15 -11.00
N TYR A 61 -8.48 2.15 -11.34
CA TYR A 61 -8.18 3.58 -11.16
C TYR A 61 -9.32 4.31 -10.47
N ASP A 62 -8.95 5.28 -9.62
CA ASP A 62 -9.83 6.36 -9.24
C ASP A 62 -10.01 7.34 -10.40
N LEU A 63 -11.19 7.95 -10.45
CA LEU A 63 -11.51 9.05 -11.35
C LEU A 63 -11.51 10.38 -10.57
N PRO A 64 -11.22 11.51 -11.23
CA PRO A 64 -11.13 12.81 -10.57
C PRO A 64 -12.47 13.35 -10.04
N GLN A 65 -13.60 12.76 -10.44
CA GLN A 65 -14.92 13.14 -10.00
C GLN A 65 -15.16 12.76 -8.53
N LYS A 66 -16.06 13.49 -7.87
CA LYS A 66 -16.55 13.11 -6.54
C LYS A 66 -17.17 11.71 -6.58
N THR A 67 -16.99 10.99 -5.49
CA THR A 67 -17.53 9.64 -5.27
C THR A 67 -18.75 9.73 -4.38
N PHE A 68 -19.50 8.62 -4.25
CA PHE A 68 -20.64 8.55 -3.34
C PHE A 68 -20.27 8.91 -1.88
N ARG A 69 -19.01 8.67 -1.46
CA ARG A 69 -18.52 9.06 -0.12
C ARG A 69 -18.44 10.57 0.03
N HIS A 70 -17.97 11.28 -1.00
CA HIS A 70 -17.91 12.74 -1.01
C HIS A 70 -19.29 13.39 -1.08
N GLU A 71 -20.28 12.73 -1.69
CA GLU A 71 -21.67 13.18 -1.70
C GLU A 71 -22.35 12.93 -0.34
N ALA A 72 -22.02 11.82 0.32
CA ALA A 72 -22.57 11.49 1.64
C ALA A 72 -21.93 12.31 2.76
N TYR A 73 -20.64 12.65 2.65
CA TYR A 73 -19.89 13.35 3.70
C TYR A 73 -18.87 14.34 3.10
N ASP A 74 -19.18 15.64 3.18
CA ASP A 74 -18.34 16.71 2.60
C ASP A 74 -16.92 16.76 3.15
N GLN A 75 -16.71 16.29 4.38
CA GLN A 75 -15.40 16.29 5.02
C GLN A 75 -14.58 15.02 4.71
N TYR A 76 -15.13 14.06 3.97
CA TYR A 76 -14.40 12.87 3.55
C TYR A 76 -13.15 13.24 2.75
N LYS A 77 -11.99 12.74 3.18
CA LYS A 77 -10.67 13.07 2.60
C LYS A 77 -10.34 14.58 2.53
N ALA A 78 -11.09 15.46 3.21
CA ALA A 78 -10.93 16.92 3.11
C ALA A 78 -9.58 17.45 3.64
N GLY A 79 -8.91 16.70 4.53
CA GLY A 79 -7.58 17.04 5.02
C GLY A 79 -6.43 16.66 4.07
N ARG A 80 -6.71 15.97 2.95
CA ARG A 80 -5.68 15.59 1.99
C ARG A 80 -5.22 16.82 1.20
N ALA A 81 -3.90 16.97 1.07
CA ALA A 81 -3.33 18.01 0.23
C ALA A 81 -3.82 17.86 -1.21
N LYS A 82 -3.97 18.99 -1.91
CA LYS A 82 -4.28 18.98 -3.34
C LYS A 82 -3.19 18.17 -4.07
N THR A 83 -3.61 17.22 -4.90
CA THR A 83 -2.70 16.41 -5.71
C THR A 83 -1.82 17.32 -6.57
N ASP A 84 -0.51 17.07 -6.55
CA ASP A 84 0.48 17.77 -7.34
C ASP A 84 0.22 17.58 -8.85
N ASP A 85 0.40 18.63 -9.64
CA ASP A 85 0.27 18.58 -11.10
C ASP A 85 1.25 17.57 -11.71
N ALA A 86 2.44 17.42 -11.12
CA ALA A 86 3.42 16.41 -11.53
C ALA A 86 2.91 14.97 -11.31
N LEU A 87 2.15 14.74 -10.23
CA LEU A 87 1.51 13.45 -9.95
C LEU A 87 0.31 13.21 -10.87
N ILE A 88 -0.51 14.23 -11.13
CA ILE A 88 -1.64 14.15 -12.07
C ILE A 88 -1.15 13.75 -13.46
N LEU A 89 -0.07 14.36 -13.95
CA LEU A 89 0.53 14.02 -15.23
C LEU A 89 1.01 12.57 -15.27
N GLN A 90 1.66 12.09 -14.21
CA GLN A 90 2.12 10.71 -14.12
C GLN A 90 0.97 9.71 -13.99
N LEU A 91 -0.11 10.03 -13.26
CA LEU A 91 -1.32 9.21 -13.23
C LEU A 91 -1.92 9.04 -14.63
N LYS A 92 -1.97 10.12 -15.43
CA LYS A 92 -2.43 10.03 -16.83
C LYS A 92 -1.48 9.17 -17.68
N ASN A 93 -0.17 9.40 -17.59
CA ASN A 93 0.83 8.70 -18.39
C ASN A 93 0.97 7.22 -18.01
N SER A 94 0.65 6.84 -16.77
CA SER A 94 0.73 5.46 -16.29
C SER A 94 -0.13 4.47 -17.08
N ARG A 95 -1.23 4.94 -17.68
CA ARG A 95 -2.08 4.10 -18.55
C ARG A 95 -1.33 3.60 -19.78
N GLN A 96 -0.36 4.37 -20.29
CA GLN A 96 0.49 3.95 -21.41
C GLN A 96 1.41 2.79 -21.02
N ILE A 97 1.85 2.71 -19.76
CA ILE A 97 2.62 1.58 -19.24
C ILE A 97 1.72 0.35 -19.19
N PHE A 98 0.51 0.45 -18.62
CA PHE A 98 -0.40 -0.70 -18.58
C PHE A 98 -0.77 -1.22 -19.97
N ASP A 99 -1.07 -0.32 -20.92
CA ASP A 99 -1.31 -0.71 -22.31
C ASP A 99 -0.10 -1.43 -22.93
N ALA A 100 1.11 -0.93 -22.71
CA ALA A 100 2.33 -1.57 -23.21
C ALA A 100 2.54 -2.98 -22.63
N PHE A 101 2.20 -3.19 -21.36
CA PHE A 101 2.22 -4.50 -20.71
C PHE A 101 1.01 -5.38 -21.07
N GLY A 102 0.03 -4.88 -21.83
CA GLY A 102 -1.19 -5.61 -22.15
C GLY A 102 -2.12 -5.80 -20.94
N VAL A 103 -2.05 -4.90 -19.96
CA VAL A 103 -2.86 -4.91 -18.73
C VAL A 103 -4.13 -4.07 -18.95
N PRO A 104 -5.33 -4.66 -18.97
CA PRO A 104 -6.57 -3.91 -19.06
C PRO A 104 -6.77 -3.00 -17.84
N THR A 105 -7.33 -1.81 -18.08
CA THR A 105 -7.63 -0.84 -17.02
C THR A 105 -9.14 -0.68 -16.86
N TYR A 106 -9.61 -0.56 -15.61
CA TYR A 106 -11.01 -0.33 -15.27
C TYR A 106 -11.14 0.82 -14.30
N ASP A 107 -12.23 1.57 -14.44
CA ASP A 107 -12.63 2.66 -13.57
C ASP A 107 -14.16 2.77 -13.60
N ALA A 108 -14.74 3.47 -12.63
CA ALA A 108 -16.18 3.67 -12.54
C ALA A 108 -16.51 5.05 -11.97
N LEU A 109 -17.36 5.81 -12.66
CA LEU A 109 -17.81 7.12 -12.21
C LEU A 109 -18.58 7.02 -10.89
N GLY A 110 -18.21 7.86 -9.93
CA GLY A 110 -18.83 7.89 -8.59
C GLY A 110 -18.25 6.87 -7.61
N PHE A 111 -17.26 6.07 -8.01
CA PHE A 111 -16.64 5.02 -7.21
C PHE A 111 -15.12 5.18 -7.16
N GLU A 112 -14.51 4.62 -6.13
CA GLU A 112 -13.05 4.59 -5.96
C GLU A 112 -12.46 3.30 -6.54
N ALA A 113 -11.14 3.26 -6.70
CA ALA A 113 -10.44 2.10 -7.25
C ALA A 113 -10.69 0.84 -6.41
N ASP A 114 -10.77 0.99 -5.10
CA ASP A 114 -11.06 -0.08 -4.13
C ASP A 114 -12.47 -0.69 -4.31
N ASP A 115 -13.46 0.12 -4.66
CA ASP A 115 -14.83 -0.32 -4.99
C ASP A 115 -14.87 -1.09 -6.31
N VAL A 116 -14.06 -0.66 -7.29
CA VAL A 116 -13.89 -1.40 -8.56
C VAL A 116 -13.22 -2.75 -8.30
N LEU A 117 -12.17 -2.78 -7.47
CA LEU A 117 -11.50 -4.00 -7.02
C LEU A 117 -12.49 -4.94 -6.32
N GLY A 118 -13.25 -4.42 -5.35
CA GLY A 118 -14.25 -5.17 -4.59
C GLY A 118 -15.33 -5.76 -5.49
N THR A 119 -15.79 -5.01 -6.48
CA THR A 119 -16.77 -5.48 -7.47
C THR A 119 -16.21 -6.62 -8.33
N ILE A 120 -14.96 -6.54 -8.77
CA ILE A 120 -14.33 -7.62 -9.56
C ILE A 120 -14.14 -8.88 -8.70
N VAL A 121 -13.70 -8.70 -7.45
CA VAL A 121 -13.58 -9.80 -6.48
C VAL A 121 -14.93 -10.50 -6.29
N GLU A 122 -15.99 -9.73 -6.08
CA GLU A 122 -17.34 -10.28 -5.89
C GLU A 122 -17.83 -11.09 -7.09
N LYS A 123 -17.62 -10.56 -8.30
CA LYS A 123 -18.01 -11.25 -9.55
C LYS A 123 -17.32 -12.60 -9.74
N LEU A 124 -16.12 -12.78 -9.17
CA LEU A 124 -15.33 -14.00 -9.27
C LEU A 124 -15.37 -14.84 -7.97
N ARG A 125 -16.14 -14.43 -6.96
CA ARG A 125 -16.15 -15.07 -5.64
C ARG A 125 -16.57 -16.55 -5.70
N GLU A 126 -17.44 -16.92 -6.61
CA GLU A 126 -17.88 -18.32 -6.77
C GLU A 126 -16.99 -19.15 -7.72
N ASP A 127 -16.10 -18.53 -8.51
CA ASP A 127 -15.22 -19.26 -9.44
C ASP A 127 -14.07 -19.96 -8.71
N LYS A 128 -14.18 -21.27 -8.52
CA LYS A 128 -13.19 -22.08 -7.78
C LYS A 128 -11.86 -22.23 -8.51
N ASN A 129 -11.77 -21.87 -9.80
CA ASN A 129 -10.58 -22.03 -10.62
C ASN A 129 -9.68 -20.78 -10.62
N ILE A 130 -10.10 -19.71 -9.94
CA ILE A 130 -9.36 -18.44 -9.90
C ILE A 130 -9.03 -18.06 -8.47
N ASN A 131 -7.75 -17.85 -8.21
CA ASN A 131 -7.25 -17.17 -7.01
C ASN A 131 -7.01 -15.70 -7.36
N ILE A 132 -7.35 -14.80 -6.45
CA ILE A 132 -7.26 -13.36 -6.64
C ILE A 132 -6.24 -12.79 -5.67
N ILE A 133 -5.32 -11.97 -6.19
CA ILE A 133 -4.38 -11.22 -5.37
C ILE A 133 -4.56 -9.74 -5.67
N ILE A 134 -4.94 -8.97 -4.66
CA ILE A 134 -5.07 -7.51 -4.76
C ILE A 134 -3.72 -6.90 -4.38
N ALA A 135 -3.05 -6.26 -5.33
CA ALA A 135 -1.84 -5.50 -5.05
C ALA A 135 -2.22 -4.06 -4.70
N SER A 136 -2.20 -3.73 -3.41
CA SER A 136 -2.49 -2.38 -2.93
C SER A 136 -1.60 -1.98 -1.76
N GLY A 137 -1.38 -0.67 -1.67
CA GLY A 137 -0.80 -0.07 -0.50
C GLY A 137 -1.80 0.22 0.62
N ASP A 138 -3.09 0.25 0.28
CA ASP A 138 -4.17 0.57 1.18
C ASP A 138 -4.60 -0.67 1.97
N MET A 139 -4.69 -0.50 3.29
CA MET A 139 -5.08 -1.55 4.22
C MET A 139 -6.58 -1.84 4.14
N ASP A 140 -7.36 -0.96 3.53
CA ASP A 140 -8.82 -1.09 3.43
C ASP A 140 -9.24 -2.24 2.53
N THR A 141 -8.41 -2.50 1.52
CA THR A 141 -8.55 -3.66 0.63
C THR A 141 -8.50 -5.00 1.38
N MET A 142 -7.97 -5.04 2.61
CA MET A 142 -7.98 -6.25 3.44
C MET A 142 -9.39 -6.73 3.74
N GLN A 143 -10.40 -5.86 3.76
CA GLN A 143 -11.79 -6.29 3.98
C GLN A 143 -12.31 -7.25 2.89
N LEU A 144 -11.66 -7.27 1.72
CA LEU A 144 -12.00 -8.14 0.60
C LEU A 144 -11.38 -9.55 0.71
N ILE A 145 -10.48 -9.78 1.66
CA ILE A 145 -9.82 -11.08 1.87
C ILE A 145 -10.86 -12.17 2.18
N ASP A 146 -10.68 -13.33 1.55
CA ASP A 146 -11.55 -14.49 1.68
C ASP A 146 -10.70 -15.77 1.73
N GLY A 147 -10.43 -16.25 2.95
CA GLY A 147 -9.55 -17.38 3.21
C GLY A 147 -8.18 -17.25 2.53
N LYS A 148 -7.85 -18.24 1.69
CA LYS A 148 -6.66 -18.25 0.82
C LYS A 148 -6.99 -17.94 -0.65
N LYS A 149 -8.27 -17.72 -0.97
CA LYS A 149 -8.72 -17.48 -2.34
C LYS A 149 -8.47 -16.02 -2.76
N VAL A 150 -8.80 -15.08 -1.87
CA VAL A 150 -8.55 -13.65 -2.08
C VAL A 150 -7.54 -13.18 -1.06
N GLN A 151 -6.41 -12.66 -1.53
CA GLN A 151 -5.29 -12.21 -0.69
C GLN A 151 -4.88 -10.78 -1.07
N VAL A 152 -4.26 -10.05 -0.15
CA VAL A 152 -3.74 -8.70 -0.41
C VAL A 152 -2.22 -8.71 -0.39
N TYR A 153 -1.60 -8.32 -1.49
CA TYR A 153 -0.17 -8.16 -1.62
C TYR A 153 0.21 -6.69 -1.39
N THR A 154 1.02 -6.43 -0.37
CA THR A 154 1.47 -5.07 -0.04
C THR A 154 2.96 -4.99 0.24
N LEU A 155 3.54 -3.81 0.06
CA LEU A 155 4.90 -3.51 0.49
C LEU A 155 4.90 -3.07 1.96
N LYS A 156 5.82 -3.60 2.77
CA LYS A 156 6.04 -3.22 4.18
C LYS A 156 6.96 -2.00 4.30
N LYS A 157 8.21 -2.12 3.86
CA LYS A 157 9.24 -1.07 3.92
C LYS A 157 10.07 -1.10 2.63
N GLY A 158 10.06 0.00 1.88
CA GLY A 158 10.67 0.07 0.56
C GLY A 158 10.01 -0.85 -0.47
N ILE A 159 10.61 -0.98 -1.65
CA ILE A 159 10.06 -1.77 -2.77
C ILE A 159 10.32 -3.28 -2.60
N ASN A 160 11.23 -3.67 -1.70
CA ASN A 160 11.74 -5.05 -1.60
C ASN A 160 11.05 -5.91 -0.54
N ASP A 161 10.63 -5.36 0.60
CA ASP A 161 9.96 -6.12 1.65
C ASP A 161 8.46 -6.21 1.37
N THR A 162 8.00 -7.38 0.95
CA THR A 162 6.61 -7.63 0.57
C THR A 162 5.94 -8.64 1.46
N ILE A 163 4.67 -8.39 1.75
CA ILE A 163 3.83 -9.27 2.55
C ILE A 163 2.55 -9.56 1.80
N LEU A 164 2.20 -10.84 1.74
CA LEU A 164 0.92 -11.33 1.25
C LEU A 164 0.03 -11.60 2.47
N TYR A 165 -1.03 -10.81 2.64
CA TYR A 165 -2.05 -10.97 3.67
C TYR A 165 -3.15 -11.93 3.20
N ASP A 166 -3.43 -12.90 4.04
CA ASP A 166 -4.63 -13.73 4.01
C ASP A 166 -5.41 -13.54 5.32
N GLU A 167 -6.49 -14.30 5.49
CA GLU A 167 -7.35 -14.19 6.67
C GLU A 167 -6.58 -14.40 7.98
N ASP A 168 -5.63 -15.33 8.01
CA ASP A 168 -4.82 -15.63 9.21
C ASP A 168 -3.95 -14.42 9.59
N LYS A 169 -3.26 -13.80 8.63
CA LYS A 169 -2.43 -12.62 8.90
C LYS A 169 -3.22 -11.38 9.28
N VAL A 170 -4.46 -11.24 8.77
CA VAL A 170 -5.36 -10.18 9.23
C VAL A 170 -5.76 -10.44 10.69
N PHE A 171 -6.10 -11.68 11.02
CA PHE A 171 -6.41 -12.07 12.40
C PHE A 171 -5.23 -11.87 13.35
N GLU A 172 -4.01 -12.24 12.96
CA GLU A 172 -2.79 -11.97 13.74
C GLU A 172 -2.58 -10.47 14.00
N ARG A 173 -2.91 -9.62 13.02
CA ARG A 173 -2.72 -8.17 13.11
C ARG A 173 -3.78 -7.47 13.94
N PHE A 174 -5.05 -7.81 13.76
CA PHE A 174 -6.18 -7.07 14.33
C PHE A 174 -6.93 -7.81 15.43
N GLY A 175 -6.74 -9.13 15.56
CA GLY A 175 -7.46 -10.00 16.49
C GLY A 175 -8.85 -10.44 16.01
N PHE A 176 -9.25 -10.04 14.79
CA PHE A 176 -10.55 -10.36 14.22
C PHE A 176 -10.47 -10.57 12.69
N LYS A 177 -11.55 -11.12 12.11
CA LYS A 177 -11.62 -11.47 10.69
C LYS A 177 -11.74 -10.23 9.78
N PRO A 178 -11.24 -10.29 8.53
CA PRO A 178 -11.23 -9.13 7.63
C PRO A 178 -12.60 -8.48 7.39
N LYS A 179 -13.68 -9.28 7.40
CA LYS A 179 -15.07 -8.79 7.23
C LYS A 179 -15.49 -7.75 8.28
N LEU A 180 -14.81 -7.69 9.43
CA LEU A 180 -15.10 -6.76 10.52
C LEU A 180 -14.24 -5.48 10.47
N LEU A 181 -13.38 -5.31 9.45
CA LEU A 181 -12.59 -4.08 9.30
C LEU A 181 -13.46 -2.81 9.13
N PRO A 182 -14.56 -2.82 8.35
CA PRO A 182 -15.45 -1.65 8.27
C PRO A 182 -16.13 -1.35 9.61
N ASP A 183 -16.53 -2.38 10.35
CA ASP A 183 -17.10 -2.24 11.69
C ASP A 183 -16.10 -1.64 12.67
N TYR A 184 -14.87 -2.13 12.65
CA TYR A 184 -13.78 -1.58 13.43
C TYR A 184 -13.57 -0.09 13.13
N LYS A 185 -13.44 0.29 11.85
CA LYS A 185 -13.32 1.69 11.43
C LYS A 185 -14.54 2.53 11.77
N GLY A 186 -15.74 1.98 11.70
CA GLY A 186 -16.95 2.69 12.11
C GLY A 186 -16.95 3.09 13.58
N LEU A 187 -16.31 2.29 14.45
CA LEU A 187 -16.17 2.60 15.87
C LEU A 187 -15.04 3.60 16.16
N ARG A 188 -13.82 3.34 15.64
CA ARG A 188 -12.63 4.15 15.99
C ARG A 188 -12.36 5.33 15.07
N GLY A 189 -13.06 5.41 13.95
CA GLY A 189 -12.77 6.33 12.86
C GLY A 189 -11.51 5.94 12.08
N ASP A 190 -11.25 6.74 11.05
CA ASP A 190 -10.03 6.67 10.25
C ASP A 190 -9.52 8.08 9.93
N PRO A 191 -8.47 8.54 10.63
CA PRO A 191 -7.88 9.85 10.38
C PRO A 191 -7.36 10.07 8.96
N SER A 192 -6.86 9.03 8.25
CA SER A 192 -6.33 9.22 6.89
C SER A 192 -7.39 9.57 5.85
N ASP A 193 -8.62 9.12 6.10
CA ASP A 193 -9.80 9.40 5.28
C ASP A 193 -10.74 10.44 5.90
N ASN A 194 -10.34 10.99 7.04
CA ASN A 194 -11.15 11.88 7.85
C ASN A 194 -12.51 11.26 8.25
N ILE A 195 -12.56 9.94 8.48
CA ILE A 195 -13.74 9.26 9.02
C ILE A 195 -13.74 9.46 10.54
N ILE A 196 -14.83 10.01 11.09
CA ILE A 196 -14.89 10.43 12.49
C ILE A 196 -14.91 9.23 13.46
N GLY A 197 -15.74 8.23 13.18
CA GLY A 197 -16.06 7.18 14.15
C GLY A 197 -16.74 7.73 15.40
N ILE A 198 -16.59 7.07 16.55
CA ILE A 198 -17.10 7.57 17.83
C ILE A 198 -15.96 8.25 18.59
N LYS A 199 -16.10 9.55 18.84
CA LYS A 199 -15.11 10.31 19.61
C LYS A 199 -14.91 9.72 21.01
N GLY A 200 -13.70 9.27 21.30
CA GLY A 200 -13.32 8.65 22.57
C GLY A 200 -13.29 7.12 22.55
N ILE A 201 -13.65 6.48 21.43
CA ILE A 201 -13.41 5.06 21.19
C ILE A 201 -12.15 4.94 20.31
N GLY A 202 -11.05 4.49 20.92
CA GLY A 202 -9.79 4.24 20.21
C GLY A 202 -9.62 2.77 19.81
N GLU A 203 -8.46 2.47 19.22
CA GLU A 203 -8.02 1.13 18.78
C GLU A 203 -8.43 0.00 19.73
N LYS A 204 -7.94 0.06 20.98
CA LYS A 204 -8.09 -1.01 21.95
C LYS A 204 -9.55 -1.27 22.30
N THR A 205 -10.32 -0.20 22.45
CA THR A 205 -11.75 -0.29 22.79
C THR A 205 -12.55 -0.83 21.61
N ALA A 206 -12.27 -0.35 20.40
CA ALA A 206 -12.91 -0.86 19.18
C ALA A 206 -12.58 -2.34 18.96
N THR A 207 -11.31 -2.75 19.07
CA THR A 207 -10.92 -4.17 18.97
C THR A 207 -11.62 -5.01 20.04
N ASN A 208 -11.66 -4.57 21.30
CA ASN A 208 -12.35 -5.30 22.37
C ASN A 208 -13.85 -5.49 22.06
N LEU A 209 -14.52 -4.45 21.53
CA LEU A 209 -15.92 -4.53 21.12
C LEU A 209 -16.12 -5.52 19.96
N ILE A 210 -15.33 -5.41 18.90
CA ILE A 210 -15.44 -6.25 17.71
C ILE A 210 -15.15 -7.72 18.01
N VAL A 211 -14.13 -8.01 18.80
CA VAL A 211 -13.76 -9.39 19.17
C VAL A 211 -14.87 -10.08 19.97
N ASN A 212 -15.53 -9.35 20.87
CA ASN A 212 -16.53 -9.95 21.76
C ASN A 212 -17.95 -9.95 21.19
N PHE A 213 -18.31 -8.98 20.36
CA PHE A 213 -19.68 -8.80 19.89
C PHE A 213 -19.85 -8.93 18.38
N GLY A 214 -18.75 -8.88 17.60
CA GLY A 214 -18.81 -8.95 16.14
C GLY A 214 -19.09 -7.59 15.51
N THR A 215 -20.19 -7.48 14.77
CA THR A 215 -20.49 -6.27 13.98
C THR A 215 -21.03 -5.14 14.86
N ILE A 216 -20.97 -3.90 14.35
CA ILE A 216 -21.60 -2.73 14.99
C ILE A 216 -23.08 -2.99 15.26
N GLU A 217 -23.81 -3.58 14.30
CA GLU A 217 -25.23 -3.88 14.47
C GLU A 217 -25.48 -4.86 15.62
N GLU A 218 -24.62 -5.89 15.78
CA GLU A 218 -24.76 -6.82 16.89
C GLU A 218 -24.38 -6.15 18.23
N ILE A 219 -23.36 -5.28 18.27
CA ILE A 219 -23.05 -4.48 19.47
C ILE A 219 -24.28 -3.68 19.93
N TYR A 220 -24.94 -2.97 19.01
CA TYR A 220 -26.13 -2.17 19.33
C TYR A 220 -27.34 -3.02 19.69
N LYS A 221 -27.50 -4.18 19.07
CA LYS A 221 -28.51 -5.15 19.46
C LYS A 221 -28.31 -5.66 20.89
N GLN A 222 -27.07 -5.91 21.30
CA GLN A 222 -26.75 -6.31 22.68
C GLN A 222 -27.04 -5.17 23.68
N LEU A 223 -26.80 -3.91 23.31
CA LEU A 223 -27.14 -2.73 24.13
C LEU A 223 -28.66 -2.54 24.36
N ARG A 224 -29.52 -3.25 23.61
CA ARG A 224 -30.98 -3.22 23.75
C ARG A 224 -31.54 -4.36 24.62
N ILE A 225 -30.71 -5.33 25.02
CA ILE A 225 -31.13 -6.47 25.84
C ILE A 225 -31.22 -6.04 27.31
N LYS A 226 -32.15 -6.63 28.09
CA LYS A 226 -32.23 -6.38 29.54
C LYS A 226 -30.93 -6.79 30.24
N ASN A 227 -30.45 -5.94 31.15
CA ASN A 227 -29.22 -6.13 31.93
C ASN A 227 -27.94 -6.22 31.07
N TYR A 228 -27.92 -5.57 29.90
CA TYR A 228 -26.75 -5.53 29.03
C TYR A 228 -25.50 -5.00 29.76
N GLU A 229 -25.65 -4.09 30.73
CA GLU A 229 -24.55 -3.49 31.48
C GLU A 229 -23.65 -4.54 32.13
N LEU A 230 -24.22 -5.65 32.61
CA LEU A 230 -23.46 -6.73 33.24
C LEU A 230 -22.51 -7.40 32.24
N GLN A 231 -22.94 -7.59 30.99
CA GLN A 231 -22.11 -8.21 29.96
C GLN A 231 -20.98 -7.28 29.53
N PHE A 232 -21.27 -6.00 29.30
CA PHE A 232 -20.27 -5.01 28.90
C PHE A 232 -19.24 -4.78 30.03
N LYS A 233 -19.68 -4.68 31.29
CA LYS A 233 -18.77 -4.52 32.44
C LYS A 233 -17.87 -5.73 32.65
N LYS A 234 -18.38 -6.96 32.46
CA LYS A 234 -17.56 -8.18 32.52
C LYS A 234 -16.43 -8.19 31.49
N LEU A 235 -16.63 -7.54 30.36
CA LEU A 235 -15.64 -7.38 29.29
C LEU A 235 -14.72 -6.17 29.49
N GLY A 236 -14.79 -5.50 30.64
CA GLY A 236 -13.97 -4.34 30.97
C GLY A 236 -14.38 -3.05 30.25
N ILE A 237 -15.61 -3.00 29.71
CA ILE A 237 -16.12 -1.81 29.03
C ILE A 237 -16.73 -0.88 30.08
N SER A 238 -16.22 0.35 30.15
CA SER A 238 -16.63 1.32 31.16
C SER A 238 -18.01 1.91 30.87
N ASP A 239 -18.69 2.41 31.90
CA ASP A 239 -19.98 3.10 31.77
C ASP A 239 -19.90 4.29 30.80
N ARG A 240 -18.76 4.99 30.76
CA ARG A 240 -18.50 6.05 29.79
C ARG A 240 -18.54 5.55 28.36
N VAL A 241 -17.89 4.42 28.06
CA VAL A 241 -17.87 3.86 26.69
C VAL A 241 -19.26 3.36 26.29
N ILE A 242 -20.00 2.74 27.21
CA ILE A 242 -21.38 2.33 26.99
C ILE A 242 -22.25 3.54 26.61
N GLN A 243 -22.10 4.64 27.35
CA GLN A 243 -22.84 5.87 27.08
C GLN A 243 -22.46 6.45 25.71
N LEU A 244 -21.16 6.51 25.38
CA LEU A 244 -20.69 6.95 24.07
C LEU A 244 -21.26 6.09 22.93
N LEU A 245 -21.34 4.77 23.09
CA LEU A 245 -21.96 3.91 22.09
C LEU A 245 -23.42 4.31 21.88
N LYS A 246 -24.21 4.39 22.96
CA LYS A 246 -25.64 4.74 22.89
C LYS A 246 -25.90 6.08 22.22
N ASP A 247 -25.10 7.09 22.54
CA ASP A 247 -25.30 8.45 22.05
C ASP A 247 -24.88 8.61 20.57
N ASN A 248 -24.11 7.67 20.02
CA ASN A 248 -23.48 7.80 18.71
C ASN A 248 -23.72 6.57 17.80
N GLU A 249 -24.87 5.88 17.93
CA GLU A 249 -25.24 4.75 17.07
C GLU A 249 -25.25 5.12 15.58
N GLU A 250 -25.89 6.23 15.25
CA GLU A 250 -25.99 6.70 13.86
C GLU A 250 -24.62 7.09 13.28
N GLU A 251 -23.76 7.75 14.08
CA GLU A 251 -22.42 8.17 13.65
C GLU A 251 -21.51 6.96 13.38
N ALA A 252 -21.61 5.90 14.19
CA ALA A 252 -20.85 4.67 14.01
C ALA A 252 -21.27 3.92 12.74
N LEU A 253 -22.59 3.79 12.51
CA LEU A 253 -23.13 3.17 11.31
C LEU A 253 -22.81 3.98 10.04
N PHE A 254 -22.85 5.30 10.14
CA PHE A 254 -22.46 6.20 9.06
C PHE A 254 -20.96 6.07 8.72
N SER A 255 -20.10 6.11 9.74
CA SER A 255 -18.66 5.93 9.59
C SER A 255 -18.30 4.57 9.01
N LYS A 256 -19.00 3.50 9.43
CA LYS A 256 -18.89 2.16 8.83
C LYS A 256 -19.26 2.17 7.36
N THR A 257 -20.32 2.90 6.98
CA THR A 257 -20.76 3.01 5.58
C THR A 257 -19.70 3.67 4.71
N LEU A 258 -19.04 4.72 5.21
CA LEU A 258 -17.91 5.35 4.52
C LEU A 258 -16.69 4.43 4.40
N ALA A 259 -16.36 3.68 5.45
CA ALA A 259 -15.21 2.76 5.46
C ALA A 259 -15.41 1.47 4.65
N LYS A 260 -16.65 1.14 4.28
CA LYS A 260 -16.97 -0.10 3.57
C LYS A 260 -16.68 0.06 2.08
N ILE A 261 -15.90 -0.87 1.53
CA ILE A 261 -15.73 -1.01 0.08
C ILE A 261 -17.03 -1.54 -0.52
N ARG A 262 -17.52 -0.83 -1.54
CA ARG A 262 -18.68 -1.25 -2.32
C ARG A 262 -18.29 -2.33 -3.33
N ILE A 263 -19.22 -3.23 -3.60
CA ILE A 263 -19.04 -4.40 -4.49
C ILE A 263 -20.00 -4.37 -5.68
N ASP A 264 -20.59 -3.20 -5.94
CA ASP A 264 -21.64 -2.96 -6.91
C ASP A 264 -21.33 -1.78 -7.84
N ALA A 265 -20.04 -1.48 -8.04
CA ALA A 265 -19.62 -0.50 -9.03
C ALA A 265 -20.06 -0.95 -10.45
N PRO A 266 -20.49 -0.02 -11.34
CA PRO A 266 -21.02 -0.36 -12.67
C PRO A 266 -19.90 -0.71 -13.67
N VAL A 267 -19.10 -1.73 -13.34
CA VAL A 267 -17.94 -2.16 -14.13
C VAL A 267 -18.32 -3.39 -14.95
N ASN A 268 -18.21 -3.34 -16.27
CA ASN A 268 -18.42 -4.51 -17.13
C ASN A 268 -17.16 -5.38 -17.21
N PHE A 269 -16.86 -6.07 -16.12
CA PHE A 269 -15.71 -6.96 -16.02
C PHE A 269 -16.01 -8.35 -16.58
N ASN A 270 -15.09 -8.86 -17.41
CA ASN A 270 -15.00 -10.25 -17.83
C ASN A 270 -13.54 -10.67 -17.76
N LEU A 271 -13.28 -11.92 -17.37
CA LEU A 271 -11.91 -12.44 -17.36
C LEU A 271 -11.33 -12.37 -18.79
N PRO A 272 -10.10 -11.86 -18.98
CA PRO A 272 -9.49 -11.80 -20.30
C PRO A 272 -9.41 -13.18 -20.96
N LYS A 273 -9.73 -13.26 -22.26
CA LYS A 273 -9.68 -14.53 -23.02
C LYS A 273 -8.25 -15.08 -23.12
N LYS A 274 -7.27 -14.19 -23.26
CA LYS A 274 -5.84 -14.49 -23.29
C LYS A 274 -5.24 -14.18 -21.92
N THR A 275 -4.29 -14.98 -21.50
CA THR A 275 -3.46 -14.74 -20.31
C THR A 275 -2.57 -13.52 -20.52
N PHE A 276 -2.04 -12.99 -19.42
CA PHE A 276 -1.03 -11.93 -19.43
C PHE A 276 0.16 -12.30 -20.34
N TRP A 277 0.68 -13.53 -20.22
CA TRP A 277 1.83 -14.00 -20.99
C TRP A 277 1.56 -14.13 -22.49
N GLU A 278 0.32 -14.40 -22.90
CA GLU A 278 -0.10 -14.45 -24.31
C GLU A 278 -0.33 -13.06 -24.91
N ASN A 279 -0.58 -12.05 -24.09
CA ASN A 279 -0.82 -10.67 -24.51
C ASN A 279 0.40 -9.77 -24.41
N ALA A 280 1.37 -10.11 -23.56
CA ALA A 280 2.56 -9.30 -23.32
C ALA A 280 3.37 -9.11 -24.61
N ASP A 281 3.52 -7.85 -25.03
CA ASP A 281 4.32 -7.46 -26.19
C ASP A 281 5.58 -6.74 -25.72
N LEU A 282 6.69 -7.47 -25.72
CA LEU A 282 7.98 -6.92 -25.32
C LEU A 282 8.36 -5.66 -26.08
N LYS A 283 8.06 -5.56 -27.38
CA LYS A 283 8.45 -4.39 -28.18
C LYS A 283 7.71 -3.15 -27.72
N LYS A 284 6.43 -3.28 -27.34
CA LYS A 284 5.67 -2.18 -26.74
C LYS A 284 6.25 -1.74 -25.41
N VAL A 285 6.62 -2.70 -24.54
CA VAL A 285 7.26 -2.40 -23.25
C VAL A 285 8.63 -1.73 -23.45
N GLU A 286 9.43 -2.21 -24.40
CA GLU A 286 10.71 -1.60 -24.77
C GLU A 286 10.54 -0.16 -25.26
N ASN A 287 9.56 0.09 -26.13
CA ASN A 287 9.26 1.42 -26.65
C ASN A 287 8.82 2.38 -25.54
N ILE A 288 7.95 1.95 -24.62
CA ILE A 288 7.48 2.82 -23.54
C ILE A 288 8.59 3.11 -22.52
N PHE A 289 9.46 2.14 -22.23
CA PHE A 289 10.62 2.37 -21.37
C PHE A 289 11.64 3.30 -22.03
N SER A 290 11.81 3.23 -23.35
CA SER A 290 12.63 4.20 -24.07
C SER A 290 12.02 5.60 -24.03
N LEU A 291 10.69 5.73 -24.18
CA LEU A 291 9.99 7.02 -24.14
C LEU A 291 10.17 7.72 -22.80
N PHE A 292 10.07 6.98 -21.70
CA PHE A 292 10.27 7.51 -20.34
C PHE A 292 11.74 7.42 -19.87
N GLU A 293 12.67 7.06 -20.76
CA GLU A 293 14.11 7.02 -20.49
C GLU A 293 14.54 6.06 -19.36
N PHE A 294 13.79 4.97 -19.14
CA PHE A 294 14.03 3.97 -18.10
C PHE A 294 15.13 2.96 -18.46
N ARG A 295 16.36 3.45 -18.64
CA ARG A 295 17.52 2.65 -19.07
C ARG A 295 17.81 1.44 -18.19
N SER A 296 17.74 1.59 -16.86
CA SER A 296 17.96 0.49 -15.90
C SER A 296 16.86 -0.58 -15.97
N LEU A 297 15.59 -0.16 -16.09
CA LEU A 297 14.46 -1.07 -16.22
C LEU A 297 14.49 -1.85 -17.53
N PHE A 298 14.95 -1.21 -18.60
CA PHE A 298 15.12 -1.83 -19.89
C PHE A 298 16.16 -2.97 -19.85
N ALA A 299 17.31 -2.75 -19.21
CA ALA A 299 18.30 -3.81 -19.01
C ALA A 299 17.73 -4.97 -18.19
N ARG A 300 16.97 -4.66 -17.12
CA ARG A 300 16.30 -5.66 -16.28
C ARG A 300 15.23 -6.44 -17.04
N LEU A 301 14.45 -5.79 -17.90
CA LEU A 301 13.43 -6.42 -18.74
C LEU A 301 14.04 -7.45 -19.69
N LYS A 302 15.16 -7.11 -20.33
CA LYS A 302 15.89 -8.04 -21.22
C LYS A 302 16.40 -9.27 -20.46
N SER A 303 16.99 -9.07 -19.28
CA SER A 303 17.42 -10.19 -18.43
C SER A 303 16.24 -11.06 -17.99
N PHE A 304 15.15 -10.43 -17.56
CA PHE A 304 13.92 -11.11 -17.11
C PHE A 304 13.34 -12.03 -18.19
N TRP A 305 13.25 -11.55 -19.44
CA TRP A 305 12.66 -12.35 -20.52
C TRP A 305 13.62 -13.38 -21.11
N ASN A 306 14.93 -13.11 -21.10
CA ASN A 306 15.94 -14.07 -21.57
C ASN A 306 16.16 -15.23 -20.58
N ASN A 307 16.06 -14.98 -19.26
CA ASN A 307 16.30 -15.98 -18.21
C ASN A 307 15.03 -16.71 -17.76
N GLY A 308 14.03 -16.85 -18.64
CA GLY A 308 12.69 -17.38 -18.37
C GLY A 308 12.59 -18.84 -17.89
N GLN A 309 13.36 -19.23 -16.87
CA GLN A 309 13.16 -20.41 -16.02
C GLN A 309 14.06 -20.52 -14.76
N LYS A 310 15.05 -19.63 -14.55
CA LYS A 310 15.81 -19.56 -13.28
C LYS A 310 16.25 -18.12 -12.99
N SER A 311 15.53 -17.39 -12.14
CA SER A 311 16.01 -16.12 -11.60
C SER A 311 16.18 -16.22 -10.09
N ASN A 312 17.37 -15.82 -9.63
CA ASN A 312 17.76 -15.79 -8.24
C ASN A 312 17.36 -14.42 -7.66
N LEU A 313 16.45 -14.42 -6.69
CA LEU A 313 15.81 -13.24 -6.10
C LEU A 313 16.82 -12.20 -5.56
N ALA A 314 18.03 -12.66 -5.18
CA ALA A 314 19.12 -11.84 -4.64
C ALA A 314 19.72 -10.84 -5.65
N GLU A 315 19.64 -11.10 -6.96
CA GLU A 315 20.16 -10.19 -7.98
C GLU A 315 19.18 -9.05 -8.29
N PHE A 316 17.88 -9.31 -8.10
CA PHE A 316 16.80 -8.32 -8.27
C PHE A 316 16.83 -7.25 -7.17
N THR A 317 17.20 -7.62 -5.94
CA THR A 317 17.30 -6.69 -4.80
C THR A 317 18.44 -5.68 -4.94
N ARG A 318 19.54 -6.08 -5.60
CA ARG A 318 20.74 -5.22 -5.79
C ARG A 318 20.50 -4.06 -6.75
N VAL A 319 19.64 -4.26 -7.75
CA VAL A 319 19.36 -3.29 -8.84
C VAL A 319 18.35 -2.22 -8.41
N LEU A 320 17.64 -2.41 -7.30
CA LEU A 320 16.62 -1.46 -6.82
C LEU A 320 17.17 -0.31 -5.97
N GLY A 321 18.50 -0.15 -5.87
CA GLY A 321 19.12 1.03 -5.28
C GLY A 321 18.65 1.32 -3.85
N SER A 322 19.40 0.85 -2.86
CA SER A 322 19.42 1.58 -1.60
C SER A 322 19.79 3.04 -1.91
N PRO A 323 19.06 4.05 -1.42
CA PRO A 323 19.60 5.39 -1.45
C PRO A 323 20.88 5.36 -0.60
N ALA A 324 21.98 5.83 -1.20
CA ALA A 324 23.37 5.72 -0.74
C ALA A 324 24.07 4.40 -1.08
N GLN A 325 24.67 4.35 -2.28
CA GLN A 325 26.10 4.06 -2.49
C GLN A 325 26.33 3.77 -3.98
N ASP A 326 26.40 4.83 -4.79
CA ASP A 326 27.14 4.78 -6.06
C ASP A 326 28.03 6.02 -6.13
N SER A 327 29.08 5.97 -5.31
CA SER A 327 30.35 6.54 -5.69
C SER A 327 31.43 5.59 -5.18
N LEU A 328 32.34 5.22 -6.10
CA LEU A 328 33.56 4.42 -5.90
C LEU A 328 33.40 2.89 -6.05
N LYS A 329 33.57 2.35 -7.27
CA LYS A 329 34.90 2.06 -7.87
C LYS A 329 34.78 1.09 -9.06
N GLU A 330 35.21 1.57 -10.22
CA GLU A 330 35.85 0.75 -11.24
C GLU A 330 37.05 0.01 -10.63
N GLN A 331 37.26 -1.22 -11.10
CA GLN A 331 38.36 -2.08 -10.71
C GLN A 331 39.72 -1.48 -11.12
N ALA A 332 40.57 -1.23 -10.14
CA ALA A 332 42.02 -1.17 -10.32
C ALA A 332 42.69 -1.95 -9.17
N GLN A 333 43.78 -2.63 -9.51
CA GLN A 333 44.53 -3.62 -8.74
C GLN A 333 44.99 -3.15 -7.34
N PRO A 334 45.28 -4.08 -6.41
CA PRO A 334 45.67 -3.76 -5.06
C PRO A 334 47.16 -3.41 -4.99
N ASP A 335 47.49 -2.16 -4.67
CA ASP A 335 48.72 -1.86 -3.93
C ASP A 335 48.70 -0.47 -3.27
N GLN A 336 49.11 -0.47 -2.00
CA GLN A 336 49.78 0.61 -1.26
C GLN A 336 49.09 1.97 -1.14
N LEU A 337 48.35 2.19 -0.04
CA LEU A 337 48.30 3.46 0.73
C LEU A 337 47.33 3.31 1.92
N ALA A 338 47.56 2.31 2.77
CA ALA A 338 47.09 2.35 4.15
C ALA A 338 48.16 3.07 4.97
N ASN A 339 47.99 4.38 5.21
CA ASN A 339 48.61 5.15 6.30
C ASN A 339 48.37 6.66 6.09
N SER A 340 47.30 7.22 6.65
CA SER A 340 47.28 8.61 7.17
C SER A 340 45.88 9.07 7.63
N LEU A 341 45.34 8.53 8.72
CA LEU A 341 44.37 9.28 9.57
C LEU A 341 44.57 8.82 11.02
N ASN A 342 44.93 9.75 11.91
CA ASN A 342 45.10 9.46 13.33
C ASN A 342 43.74 9.08 13.96
N PRO A 343 43.69 8.09 14.85
CA PRO A 343 42.47 7.77 15.58
C PRO A 343 42.09 8.93 16.52
N ILE A 344 40.84 9.38 16.43
CA ILE A 344 40.27 10.44 17.28
C ILE A 344 40.19 9.91 18.72
N SER A 345 40.64 10.69 19.72
CA SER A 345 40.53 10.25 21.12
C SER A 345 39.07 10.25 21.57
N GLU A 346 38.65 9.17 22.24
CA GLU A 346 37.28 9.01 22.76
C GLU A 346 36.88 10.14 23.72
N GLU A 347 37.85 10.71 24.43
CA GLU A 347 37.66 11.84 25.34
C GLU A 347 37.19 13.10 24.59
N LYS A 348 37.82 13.44 23.46
CA LYS A 348 37.43 14.60 22.64
C LYS A 348 36.06 14.41 21.98
N LEU A 349 35.73 13.19 21.57
CA LEU A 349 34.41 12.88 21.04
C LEU A 349 33.33 13.15 22.10
N LYS A 350 33.59 12.74 23.35
CA LYS A 350 32.65 12.89 24.45
C LYS A 350 32.49 14.33 24.91
N GLU A 351 33.57 15.12 24.95
CA GLU A 351 33.47 16.55 25.22
C GLU A 351 32.66 17.29 24.14
N THR A 352 32.90 16.94 22.87
CA THR A 352 32.24 17.60 21.74
C THR A 352 30.77 17.19 21.63
N SER A 353 30.41 15.96 21.99
CA SER A 353 29.00 15.53 22.03
C SER A 353 28.22 16.25 23.13
N ILE A 354 28.84 16.49 24.30
CA ILE A 354 28.23 17.29 25.37
C ILE A 354 28.06 18.75 24.91
N ALA A 355 29.05 19.32 24.24
CA ALA A 355 28.97 20.68 23.70
C ALA A 355 27.83 20.82 22.67
N LEU A 356 27.69 19.85 21.75
CA LEU A 356 26.61 19.86 20.76
C LEU A 356 25.22 19.72 21.42
N TRP A 357 25.07 18.87 22.43
CA TRP A 357 23.82 18.74 23.16
C TRP A 357 23.42 20.04 23.89
N LEU A 358 24.40 20.79 24.43
CA LEU A 358 24.14 22.06 25.11
C LEU A 358 23.70 23.18 24.15
N VAL A 359 24.16 23.15 22.90
CA VAL A 359 23.82 24.16 21.88
C VAL A 359 22.57 23.76 21.09
N ASN A 360 22.29 22.46 20.96
CA ASN A 360 21.12 21.93 20.30
C ASN A 360 20.45 20.85 21.17
N SER A 361 19.53 21.30 22.04
CA SER A 361 18.86 20.46 23.04
C SER A 361 17.96 19.37 22.45
N ASP A 362 17.66 19.45 21.15
CA ASP A 362 16.80 18.50 20.46
C ASP A 362 17.54 17.17 20.14
N ILE A 363 18.87 17.15 20.19
CA ILE A 363 19.69 15.96 19.92
C ILE A 363 20.17 15.34 21.24
N THR A 364 19.44 14.36 21.77
CA THR A 364 19.84 13.64 22.99
C THR A 364 20.89 12.58 22.66
N ASN A 365 22.13 12.82 23.11
CA ASN A 365 23.34 11.98 22.91
C ASN A 365 23.93 12.02 21.49
N PRO A 366 24.53 13.15 21.06
CA PRO A 366 25.05 13.32 19.71
C PRO A 366 26.21 12.36 19.36
N SER A 367 26.13 11.76 18.18
CA SER A 367 27.17 10.89 17.60
C SER A 367 28.27 11.70 16.88
N LEU A 368 29.35 11.03 16.46
CA LEU A 368 30.38 11.68 15.62
C LEU A 368 29.78 12.25 14.33
N GLU A 369 28.78 11.56 13.75
CA GLU A 369 28.12 11.99 12.53
C GLU A 369 27.28 13.25 12.77
N ASP A 370 26.57 13.34 13.90
CA ASP A 370 25.83 14.55 14.30
C ASP A 370 26.77 15.74 14.53
N ILE A 371 27.94 15.49 15.13
CA ILE A 371 29.00 16.49 15.35
C ILE A 371 29.54 17.01 14.02
N LEU A 372 29.86 16.12 13.07
CA LEU A 372 30.38 16.50 11.76
C LEU A 372 29.32 17.20 10.90
N HIS A 373 28.05 16.81 11.03
CA HIS A 373 26.95 17.46 10.34
C HIS A 373 26.66 18.86 10.91
N TYR A 374 26.86 19.08 12.21
CA TYR A 374 26.70 20.42 12.81
C TYR A 374 27.86 21.37 12.48
N ALA A 375 29.06 20.84 12.26
CA ALA A 375 30.28 21.62 11.98
C ALA A 375 30.43 22.07 10.51
N ASN A 376 29.70 21.43 9.57
CA ASN A 376 29.60 21.82 8.16
C ASN A 376 28.38 22.71 7.93
#